data_AF-A0A2J7RNU0-F1
#
_entry.id   AF-A0A2J7RNU0-F1
#
_cell.length_a   1.000
_cell.length_b   1.000
_cell.length_c   1.000
_cell.angle_alpha   90.00
_cell.angle_beta   90.00
_cell.angle_gamma   90.00
#
_symmetry.space_group_name_H-M   'P 1'
#
loop_
_entity.id
_entity.type
_entity.pdbx_description
1 polymer ?
#
loop_
_entity_poly.entity_id
_entity_poly.type
_entity_poly.pdbx_seq_one_letter_code
_entity_poly.pdbx_strand_id
1 'polypeptide(L)'
;MVTELGDPLDTLRLLQFSWEDRLRLALGIAQILHQLAHSPLGSLSMNDFRRQQFVLVGGTLKLSDVDDLGINEPECVTDSDCVIGNDENNNVSDDNTTKGLSCIDSRCIGHNERLNIWHAGQHFIRLFLPLSAPLSLEPHIHELLAAYAHPAAGGWNSARILGTTQKLVAHFVSGDYMIRPSTQGSSTSGYERMSDSDLPGLYDYRCPLSVSAVGCVISVFNEEEAVQICTSDDDCQAIVLGQEHTWTGRTLAVFKNGYSTPSFKKGYSLLVKKKLK
;
A
#
# COMPACT_ATOMS: atom_id res chain seq x y z
N MET A 1 27.56 -1.60 15.54
CA MET A 1 26.31 -0.81 15.65
C MET A 1 26.21 0.04 14.40
N VAL A 2 25.19 -0.19 13.57
CA VAL A 2 24.93 0.63 12.38
C VAL A 2 23.74 1.50 12.74
N THR A 3 23.92 2.82 12.72
CA THR A 3 22.86 3.79 13.00
C THR A 3 22.41 4.41 11.68
N GLU A 4 21.13 4.26 11.37
CA GLU A 4 20.49 4.92 10.23
C GLU A 4 19.42 5.87 10.75
N LEU A 5 19.36 7.09 10.22
CA LEU A 5 18.32 8.06 10.56
C LEU A 5 17.08 7.77 9.70
N GLY A 6 15.95 7.55 10.36
CA GLY A 6 14.66 7.32 9.69
C GLY A 6 13.61 8.34 10.12
N ASP A 7 12.60 8.51 9.28
CA ASP A 7 11.45 9.35 9.58
C ASP A 7 10.39 8.55 10.35
N PRO A 8 9.80 9.11 11.42
CA PRO A 8 8.74 8.42 12.16
C PRO A 8 7.46 8.29 11.32
N LEU A 9 6.73 7.20 11.54
CA LEU A 9 5.44 6.96 10.92
C LEU A 9 4.29 7.46 11.82
N ASP A 10 3.76 8.64 11.52
CA ASP A 10 2.57 9.17 12.19
C ASP A 10 1.29 9.05 11.33
N THR A 11 0.13 9.23 11.97
CA THR A 11 -1.18 9.12 11.30
C THR A 11 -1.38 10.19 10.22
N LEU A 12 -0.84 11.39 10.40
CA LEU A 12 -1.02 12.48 9.44
C LEU A 12 -0.24 12.18 8.15
N ARG A 13 1.03 11.75 8.27
CA ARG A 13 1.84 11.30 7.13
C ARG A 13 1.18 10.15 6.39
N LEU A 14 0.63 9.17 7.12
CA LEU A 14 -0.08 8.04 6.52
C LEU A 14 -1.29 8.46 5.66
N LEU A 15 -2.01 9.51 6.06
CA LEU A 15 -3.13 10.05 5.28
C LEU A 15 -2.68 10.87 4.06
N GLN A 16 -1.46 11.40 4.08
CA GLN A 16 -0.87 12.16 2.98
C GLN A 16 -0.18 11.27 1.94
N PHE A 17 0.14 10.03 2.29
CA PHE A 17 0.75 9.09 1.37
C PHE A 17 -0.17 8.76 0.19
N SER A 18 0.44 8.63 -0.98
CA SER A 18 -0.24 8.04 -2.12
C SER A 18 -0.74 6.63 -1.77
N TRP A 19 -1.72 6.12 -2.51
CA TRP A 19 -2.13 4.73 -2.32
C TRP A 19 -0.96 3.77 -2.61
N GLU A 20 -0.14 4.08 -3.60
CA GLU A 20 1.07 3.33 -3.93
C GLU A 20 2.09 3.28 -2.78
N ASP A 21 2.33 4.38 -2.07
CA ASP A 21 3.24 4.39 -0.91
C ASP A 21 2.66 3.58 0.25
N ARG A 22 1.35 3.65 0.47
CA ARG A 22 0.65 2.83 1.47
C ARG A 22 0.72 1.34 1.13
N LEU A 23 0.67 0.98 -0.15
CA LEU A 23 0.91 -0.38 -0.61
C LEU A 23 2.36 -0.83 -0.31
N ARG A 24 3.34 0.07 -0.46
CA ARG A 24 4.74 -0.20 -0.07
C ARG A 24 4.86 -0.49 1.43
N LEU A 25 4.15 0.29 2.27
CA LEU A 25 4.11 0.05 3.71
C LEU A 25 3.49 -1.31 4.04
N ALA A 26 2.37 -1.67 3.40
CA ALA A 26 1.72 -2.96 3.60
C ALA A 26 2.67 -4.12 3.25
N LEU A 27 3.44 -3.99 2.16
CA LEU A 27 4.48 -4.96 1.80
C LEU A 27 5.58 -5.03 2.86
N GLY A 28 6.08 -3.88 3.34
CA GLY A 28 7.09 -3.83 4.39
C GLY A 28 6.63 -4.48 5.69
N ILE A 29 5.39 -4.23 6.11
CA ILE A 29 4.76 -4.89 7.26
C ILE A 29 4.71 -6.41 7.05
N ALA A 30 4.23 -6.88 5.91
CA ALA A 30 4.15 -8.31 5.62
C ALA A 30 5.53 -8.99 5.63
N GLN A 31 6.57 -8.30 5.14
CA GLN A 31 7.95 -8.77 5.20
C GLN A 31 8.45 -8.86 6.66
N ILE A 32 8.24 -7.81 7.47
CA ILE A 32 8.64 -7.81 8.88
C ILE A 32 7.93 -8.92 9.66
N LEU A 33 6.62 -9.10 9.47
CA LEU A 33 5.86 -10.19 10.08
C LEU A 33 6.46 -11.55 9.75
N HIS A 34 6.84 -11.75 8.48
CA HIS A 34 7.48 -12.98 8.04
C HIS A 34 8.84 -13.21 8.68
N GLN A 35 9.66 -12.16 8.82
CA GLN A 35 10.95 -12.21 9.50
C GLN A 35 10.82 -12.51 11.00
N LEU A 36 9.86 -11.89 11.69
CA LEU A 36 9.60 -12.16 13.11
C LEU A 36 9.18 -13.61 13.35
N ALA A 37 8.33 -14.16 12.48
CA ALA A 37 7.88 -15.55 12.57
C ALA A 37 8.98 -16.59 12.28
N HIS A 38 9.97 -16.24 11.43
CA HIS A 38 11.05 -17.14 10.99
C HIS A 38 12.44 -16.71 11.51
N SER A 39 12.46 -16.01 12.64
CA SER A 39 13.70 -15.58 13.27
C SER A 39 14.56 -16.79 13.70
N PRO A 40 15.90 -16.69 13.65
CA PRO A 40 16.81 -17.71 14.17
C PRO A 40 16.59 -18.04 15.66
N LEU A 41 15.95 -17.14 16.41
CA LEU A 41 15.62 -17.31 17.83
C LEU A 41 14.26 -18.01 18.05
N GLY A 42 13.58 -18.41 16.97
CA GLY A 42 12.20 -18.88 17.00
C GLY A 42 11.18 -17.77 16.75
N SER A 43 9.91 -18.14 16.67
CA SER A 43 8.78 -17.23 16.44
C SER A 43 8.73 -16.12 17.51
N LEU A 44 8.90 -14.87 17.08
CA LEU A 44 8.96 -13.70 17.97
C LEU A 44 7.59 -13.05 18.09
N SER A 45 7.14 -12.75 19.31
CA SER A 45 6.02 -11.82 19.54
C SER A 45 6.54 -10.41 19.72
N MET A 46 5.78 -9.43 19.25
CA MET A 46 6.05 -8.02 19.50
C MET A 46 4.86 -7.45 20.28
N ASN A 47 5.07 -7.21 21.57
CA ASN A 47 4.01 -6.79 22.47
C ASN A 47 3.52 -5.37 22.17
N ASP A 48 4.43 -4.51 21.68
CA ASP A 48 4.11 -3.15 21.26
C ASP A 48 4.13 -2.97 19.74
N PHE A 49 3.38 -3.78 18.99
CA PHE A 49 3.30 -3.64 17.53
C PHE A 49 2.44 -2.42 17.12
N ARG A 50 2.96 -1.21 17.35
CA ARG A 50 2.33 0.06 17.00
C ARG A 50 3.24 0.91 16.12
N ARG A 51 2.65 1.88 15.41
CA ARG A 51 3.32 2.72 14.40
C ARG A 51 4.58 3.42 14.92
N GLN A 52 4.60 3.80 16.20
CA GLN A 52 5.73 4.48 16.83
C GLN A 52 7.02 3.63 16.85
N GLN A 53 6.89 2.31 16.74
CA GLN A 53 8.04 1.39 16.71
C GLN A 53 8.66 1.24 15.32
N PHE A 54 8.15 1.99 14.33
CA PHE A 54 8.61 1.91 12.95
C PHE A 54 9.06 3.26 12.42
N VAL A 55 10.09 3.20 11.59
CA VAL A 55 10.63 4.35 10.86
C VAL A 55 10.74 4.03 9.37
N LEU A 56 10.75 5.08 8.55
CA LEU A 56 11.02 4.99 7.12
C LEU A 56 12.44 5.43 6.83
N VAL A 57 13.19 4.57 6.16
CA VAL A 57 14.53 4.88 5.63
C VAL A 57 14.48 4.69 4.12
N GLY A 58 14.55 5.79 3.36
CA GLY A 58 14.44 5.74 1.88
C GLY A 58 13.10 5.16 1.38
N GLY A 59 12.01 5.38 2.13
CA GLY A 59 10.69 4.81 1.84
C GLY A 59 10.53 3.33 2.22
N THR A 60 11.56 2.71 2.78
CA THR A 60 11.49 1.32 3.29
C THR A 60 11.18 1.34 4.78
N LEU A 61 10.14 0.59 5.16
CA LEU A 61 9.73 0.44 6.55
C LEU A 61 10.75 -0.41 7.32
N LYS A 62 11.16 0.07 8.49
CA LYS A 62 12.07 -0.63 9.38
C LYS A 62 11.56 -0.55 10.82
N LEU A 63 11.86 -1.59 11.59
CA LEU A 63 11.61 -1.62 13.02
C LEU A 63 12.73 -0.86 13.74
N SER A 64 12.38 0.16 14.53
CA SER A 64 13.35 0.98 15.27
C SER A 64 13.55 0.52 16.70
N ASP A 65 12.54 -0.08 17.32
CA ASP A 65 12.58 -0.59 18.69
C ASP A 65 12.35 -2.10 18.70
N VAL A 66 13.23 -2.81 19.39
CA VAL A 66 13.25 -4.28 19.51
C VAL A 66 13.28 -4.75 20.95
N ASP A 67 13.17 -3.85 21.93
CA ASP A 67 13.34 -4.19 23.35
C ASP A 67 12.12 -4.93 23.93
N ASP A 68 10.96 -4.85 23.26
CA ASP A 68 9.69 -5.47 23.66
C ASP A 68 9.39 -6.81 22.94
N LEU A 69 10.43 -7.50 22.43
CA LEU A 69 10.28 -8.78 21.73
C LEU A 69 10.21 -9.96 22.70
N GLY A 70 9.15 -10.75 22.58
CA GLY A 70 9.00 -12.04 23.25
C GLY A 70 9.60 -13.17 22.41
N ILE A 71 10.41 -14.01 23.03
CA ILE A 71 11.02 -15.21 22.44
C ILE A 71 10.35 -16.39 23.13
N ASN A 72 9.72 -17.29 22.36
CA ASN A 72 8.86 -18.41 22.76
C ASN A 72 7.35 -18.15 22.60
N GLU A 73 6.66 -19.19 22.14
CA GLU A 73 5.20 -19.28 22.17
C GLU A 73 4.70 -19.38 23.62
N PRO A 74 3.52 -18.82 23.94
CA PRO A 74 2.98 -18.85 25.30
C PRO A 74 2.62 -20.27 25.73
N GLU A 75 2.71 -20.51 27.03
CA GLU A 75 2.30 -21.77 27.64
C GLU A 75 0.77 -21.88 27.69
N CYS A 76 0.26 -23.12 27.63
CA CYS A 76 -1.16 -23.40 27.68
C CYS A 76 -1.45 -24.75 28.35
N VAL A 77 -2.67 -24.90 28.84
CA VAL A 77 -3.24 -26.16 29.32
C VAL A 77 -4.26 -26.71 28.32
N THR A 78 -4.97 -25.81 27.65
CA THR A 78 -6.07 -26.11 26.72
C THR A 78 -6.04 -25.18 25.53
N ASP A 79 -6.72 -25.55 24.44
CA ASP A 79 -6.86 -24.71 23.25
C ASP A 79 -7.50 -23.34 23.56
N SER A 80 -8.34 -23.25 24.60
CA SER A 80 -8.94 -21.98 25.03
C SER A 80 -7.95 -20.97 25.61
N ASP A 81 -6.74 -21.40 25.99
CA ASP A 81 -5.68 -20.49 26.46
C ASP A 81 -4.99 -19.79 25.27
N CYS A 82 -5.15 -20.31 24.04
CA CYS A 82 -4.45 -19.86 22.83
C CYS A 82 -5.25 -18.82 22.03
N VAL A 83 -5.71 -17.77 22.69
CA VAL A 83 -6.52 -16.70 22.07
C VAL A 83 -5.70 -15.60 21.42
N ILE A 84 -6.18 -15.10 20.28
CA ILE A 84 -5.60 -13.94 19.56
C ILE A 84 -6.56 -12.76 19.63
N GLY A 85 -6.07 -11.58 20.02
CA GLY A 85 -6.83 -10.34 19.91
C GLY A 85 -7.88 -10.09 21.00
N ASN A 86 -7.78 -10.79 22.14
CA ASN A 86 -8.53 -10.40 23.34
C ASN A 86 -7.94 -9.09 23.88
N ASP A 87 -8.58 -7.98 23.56
CA ASP A 87 -8.39 -6.72 24.29
C ASP A 87 -9.15 -6.88 25.61
N GLU A 88 -8.47 -6.83 26.76
CA GLU A 88 -9.08 -6.94 28.09
C GLU A 88 -10.21 -5.90 28.32
N ASN A 89 -10.32 -4.89 27.45
CA ASN A 89 -11.32 -3.83 27.49
C ASN A 89 -12.53 -4.03 26.55
N ASN A 90 -12.55 -5.05 25.69
CA ASN A 90 -13.69 -5.36 24.84
C ASN A 90 -14.30 -6.71 25.22
N ASN A 91 -15.47 -6.66 25.86
CA ASN A 91 -16.32 -7.81 26.22
C ASN A 91 -16.95 -8.49 24.98
N VAL A 92 -16.20 -8.68 23.90
CA VAL A 92 -16.63 -9.46 22.74
C VAL A 92 -15.77 -10.70 22.69
N SER A 93 -16.20 -11.72 23.42
CA SER A 93 -15.76 -13.10 23.22
C SER A 93 -16.26 -13.55 21.85
N ASP A 94 -15.54 -13.17 20.80
CA ASP A 94 -15.84 -13.61 19.45
C ASP A 94 -15.32 -15.05 19.33
N ASP A 95 -16.21 -16.05 19.31
CA ASP A 95 -15.90 -17.49 19.21
C ASP A 95 -14.99 -17.87 18.01
N ASN A 96 -14.72 -16.92 17.12
CA ASN A 96 -13.77 -17.02 16.01
C ASN A 96 -12.31 -16.72 16.39
N THR A 97 -12.02 -16.11 17.55
CA THR A 97 -10.65 -15.80 18.00
C THR A 97 -9.97 -16.97 18.74
N THR A 98 -10.76 -17.87 19.33
CA THR A 98 -10.33 -19.10 20.02
C THR A 98 -10.13 -20.30 19.10
N LYS A 99 -10.74 -20.31 17.90
CA LYS A 99 -10.84 -21.54 17.07
C LYS A 99 -9.62 -21.93 16.24
N GLY A 100 -8.60 -21.08 16.13
CA GLY A 100 -7.54 -21.31 15.15
C GLY A 100 -6.21 -21.84 15.67
N LEU A 101 -6.03 -21.96 16.99
CA LEU A 101 -4.77 -22.38 17.59
C LEU A 101 -4.98 -23.50 18.61
N SER A 102 -4.20 -24.56 18.47
CA SER A 102 -4.21 -25.69 19.38
C SER A 102 -3.07 -25.58 20.40
N CYS A 103 -3.37 -26.01 21.62
CA CYS A 103 -2.39 -26.22 22.65
C CYS A 103 -1.69 -27.57 22.41
N ILE A 104 -0.43 -27.52 22.00
CA ILE A 104 0.37 -28.71 21.68
C ILE A 104 1.59 -28.68 22.59
N ASP A 105 1.83 -29.78 23.32
CA ASP A 105 2.94 -29.91 24.27
C ASP A 105 3.05 -28.74 25.26
N SER A 106 1.89 -28.32 25.80
CA SER A 106 1.74 -27.18 26.71
C SER A 106 2.14 -25.83 26.12
N ARG A 107 2.10 -25.67 24.79
CA ARG A 107 2.38 -24.41 24.09
C ARG A 107 1.37 -24.09 22.99
N CYS A 108 1.07 -22.80 22.83
CA CYS A 108 0.22 -22.30 21.75
C CYS A 108 1.03 -22.13 20.46
N ILE A 109 1.19 -23.20 19.69
CA ILE A 109 2.06 -23.19 18.51
C ILE A 109 1.56 -22.21 17.44
N GLY A 110 2.40 -21.24 17.08
CA GLY A 110 2.09 -20.22 16.08
C GLY A 110 1.21 -19.06 16.58
N HIS A 111 1.14 -18.88 17.90
CA HIS A 111 0.44 -17.77 18.54
C HIS A 111 1.12 -16.43 18.27
N ASN A 112 2.43 -16.34 18.52
CA ASN A 112 3.21 -15.12 18.32
C ASN A 112 3.06 -14.55 16.90
N GLU A 113 3.13 -15.42 15.89
CA GLU A 113 2.94 -15.04 14.48
C GLU A 113 1.56 -14.43 14.23
N ARG A 114 0.49 -15.07 14.72
CA ARG A 114 -0.90 -14.61 14.52
C ARG A 114 -1.22 -13.38 15.34
N LEU A 115 -0.62 -13.25 16.52
CA LEU A 115 -0.74 -12.07 17.36
C LEU A 115 -0.15 -10.85 16.66
N ASN A 116 1.06 -10.98 16.11
CA ASN A 116 1.70 -9.91 15.34
C ASN A 116 0.88 -9.55 14.09
N ILE A 117 0.36 -10.54 13.36
CA ILE A 117 -0.52 -10.29 12.20
C ILE A 117 -1.76 -9.50 12.65
N TRP A 118 -2.42 -9.91 13.73
CA TRP A 118 -3.60 -9.21 14.23
C TRP A 118 -3.30 -7.76 14.61
N HIS A 119 -2.23 -7.51 15.36
CA HIS A 119 -1.82 -6.15 15.72
C HIS A 119 -1.46 -5.30 14.50
N ALA A 120 -0.75 -5.88 13.52
CA ALA A 120 -0.46 -5.21 12.25
C ALA A 120 -1.75 -4.80 11.53
N GLY A 121 -2.78 -5.64 11.59
CA GLY A 121 -4.13 -5.34 11.10
C GLY A 121 -4.72 -4.10 11.76
N GLN A 122 -4.72 -4.06 13.09
CA GLN A 122 -5.31 -2.95 13.87
C GLN A 122 -4.56 -1.63 13.70
N HIS A 123 -3.23 -1.66 13.67
CA HIS A 123 -2.41 -0.45 13.70
C HIS A 123 -1.99 0.05 12.32
N PHE A 124 -2.09 -0.77 11.28
CA PHE A 124 -1.63 -0.41 9.94
C PHE A 124 -2.72 -0.70 8.91
N ILE A 125 -2.92 -1.98 8.59
CA ILE A 125 -3.55 -2.38 7.33
C ILE A 125 -5.00 -1.90 7.22
N ARG A 126 -5.80 -2.03 8.29
CA ARG A 126 -7.20 -1.61 8.30
C ARG A 126 -7.38 -0.10 8.11
N LEU A 127 -6.42 0.69 8.58
CA LEU A 127 -6.56 2.15 8.58
C LEU A 127 -6.29 2.77 7.21
N PHE A 128 -5.36 2.22 6.44
CA PHE A 128 -4.84 2.95 5.28
C PHE A 128 -4.93 2.21 3.95
N LEU A 129 -4.90 0.87 3.91
CA LEU A 129 -4.86 0.15 2.64
C LEU A 129 -6.12 0.33 1.78
N PRO A 130 -7.34 0.43 2.35
CA PRO A 130 -8.56 0.61 1.55
C PRO A 130 -8.76 2.03 1.01
N LEU A 131 -8.13 3.02 1.64
CA LEU A 131 -8.40 4.42 1.35
C LEU A 131 -7.88 4.81 -0.04
N SER A 132 -8.79 5.16 -0.96
CA SER A 132 -8.46 5.55 -2.34
C SER A 132 -7.74 4.46 -3.16
N ALA A 133 -8.03 3.19 -2.87
CA ALA A 133 -7.54 2.07 -3.66
C ALA A 133 -8.21 2.02 -5.05
N PRO A 134 -7.52 1.49 -6.08
CA PRO A 134 -8.17 1.15 -7.35
C PRO A 134 -9.30 0.14 -7.14
N LEU A 135 -10.50 0.44 -7.68
CA LEU A 135 -11.72 -0.36 -7.47
C LEU A 135 -11.55 -1.85 -7.81
N SER A 136 -10.83 -2.16 -8.88
CA SER A 136 -10.56 -3.54 -9.32
C SER A 136 -9.66 -4.33 -8.36
N LEU A 137 -8.93 -3.64 -7.47
CA LEU A 137 -8.11 -4.27 -6.43
C LEU A 137 -8.87 -4.47 -5.12
N GLU A 138 -10.07 -3.91 -4.96
CA GLU A 138 -10.87 -4.05 -3.72
C GLU A 138 -11.06 -5.51 -3.27
N PRO A 139 -11.35 -6.50 -4.14
CA PRO A 139 -11.49 -7.89 -3.69
C PRO A 139 -10.21 -8.44 -3.03
N HIS A 140 -9.04 -8.10 -3.57
CA HIS A 140 -7.74 -8.51 -3.02
C HIS A 140 -7.45 -7.80 -1.69
N ILE A 141 -7.84 -6.53 -1.58
CA ILE A 141 -7.69 -5.76 -0.34
C ILE A 141 -8.62 -6.33 0.73
N HIS A 142 -9.86 -6.67 0.41
CA HIS A 142 -10.80 -7.29 1.35
C HIS A 142 -10.31 -8.65 1.85
N GLU A 143 -9.70 -9.47 0.99
CA GLU A 143 -9.07 -10.72 1.41
C GLU A 143 -7.97 -10.46 2.46
N LEU A 144 -7.09 -9.49 2.21
CA LEU A 144 -6.06 -9.09 3.18
C LEU A 144 -6.69 -8.56 4.48
N LEU A 145 -7.67 -7.66 4.40
CA LEU A 145 -8.34 -7.13 5.60
C LEU A 145 -8.94 -8.25 6.45
N ALA A 146 -9.61 -9.22 5.84
CA ALA A 146 -10.15 -10.38 6.53
C ALA A 146 -9.04 -11.25 7.16
N ALA A 147 -7.94 -11.45 6.43
CA ALA A 147 -6.78 -12.20 6.91
C ALA A 147 -6.12 -11.55 8.14
N TYR A 148 -5.98 -10.22 8.13
CA TYR A 148 -5.44 -9.43 9.23
C TYR A 148 -6.41 -9.33 10.42
N ALA A 149 -7.73 -9.33 10.18
CA ALA A 149 -8.74 -9.28 11.24
C ALA A 149 -8.87 -10.62 11.99
N HIS A 150 -8.80 -11.74 11.28
CA HIS A 150 -9.03 -13.08 11.84
C HIS A 150 -7.96 -14.10 11.39
N PRO A 151 -6.67 -13.89 11.74
CA PRO A 151 -5.58 -14.71 11.22
C PRO A 151 -5.67 -16.17 11.66
N ALA A 152 -6.11 -16.41 12.91
CA ALA A 152 -6.33 -17.74 13.46
C ALA A 152 -7.42 -18.52 12.69
N ALA A 153 -8.64 -17.98 12.59
CA ALA A 153 -9.78 -18.66 11.96
C ALA A 153 -9.56 -18.96 10.47
N GLY A 154 -8.90 -18.07 9.73
CA GLY A 154 -8.65 -18.24 8.31
C GLY A 154 -7.43 -19.11 7.97
N GLY A 155 -6.73 -19.65 8.97
CA GLY A 155 -5.48 -20.39 8.78
C GLY A 155 -4.40 -19.53 8.11
N TRP A 156 -4.36 -18.23 8.43
CA TRP A 156 -3.37 -17.31 7.89
C TRP A 156 -2.11 -17.32 8.74
N ASN A 157 -0.98 -17.41 8.05
CA ASN A 157 0.36 -17.25 8.61
C ASN A 157 1.09 -16.15 7.84
N SER A 158 2.25 -15.74 8.34
CA SER A 158 3.04 -14.64 7.79
C SER A 158 3.46 -14.90 6.34
N ALA A 159 3.75 -16.16 5.99
CA ALA A 159 4.13 -16.55 4.64
C ALA A 159 2.97 -16.33 3.65
N ARG A 160 1.74 -16.71 4.02
CA ARG A 160 0.55 -16.52 3.19
C ARG A 160 0.18 -15.04 3.09
N ILE A 161 0.29 -14.28 4.19
CA ILE A 161 0.12 -12.82 4.19
C ILE A 161 1.12 -12.14 3.26
N LEU A 162 2.40 -12.51 3.32
CA LEU A 162 3.44 -11.99 2.44
C LEU A 162 3.14 -12.32 0.98
N GLY A 163 2.82 -13.59 0.68
CA GLY A 163 2.49 -14.02 -0.68
C GLY A 163 1.28 -13.29 -1.26
N THR A 164 0.20 -13.12 -0.49
CA THR A 164 -0.99 -12.39 -0.95
C THR A 164 -0.70 -10.90 -1.13
N THR A 165 0.08 -10.30 -0.24
CA THR A 165 0.49 -8.88 -0.37
C THR A 165 1.38 -8.68 -1.60
N GLN A 166 2.32 -9.58 -1.86
CA GLN A 166 3.16 -9.56 -3.07
C GLN A 166 2.33 -9.70 -4.36
N LYS A 167 1.29 -10.55 -4.35
CA LYS A 167 0.35 -10.65 -5.49
C LYS A 167 -0.40 -9.35 -5.73
N LEU A 168 -0.89 -8.70 -4.68
CA LEU A 168 -1.54 -7.38 -4.78
C LEU A 168 -0.57 -6.34 -5.38
N VAL A 169 0.68 -6.33 -4.91
CA VAL A 169 1.74 -5.47 -5.49
C VAL A 169 1.96 -5.80 -6.97
N ALA A 170 2.06 -7.08 -7.33
CA ALA A 170 2.26 -7.50 -8.71
C ALA A 170 1.11 -7.05 -9.63
N HIS A 171 -0.15 -7.19 -9.20
CA HIS A 171 -1.32 -6.72 -9.96
C HIS A 171 -1.34 -5.20 -10.15
N PHE A 172 -0.89 -4.44 -9.15
CA PHE A 172 -0.76 -2.99 -9.28
C PHE A 172 0.39 -2.61 -10.22
N VAL A 173 1.55 -3.25 -10.09
CA VAL A 173 2.73 -3.02 -10.93
C VAL A 173 2.47 -3.40 -12.38
N SER A 174 1.75 -4.49 -12.65
CA SER A 174 1.48 -4.96 -14.01
C SER A 174 0.43 -4.13 -14.76
N GLY A 175 -0.31 -3.26 -14.06
CA GLY A 175 -1.43 -2.53 -14.64
C GLY A 175 -2.69 -3.38 -14.87
N ASP A 176 -2.72 -4.64 -14.39
CA ASP A 176 -3.88 -5.54 -14.56
C ASP A 176 -5.16 -5.00 -13.91
N TYR A 177 -5.02 -4.07 -12.97
CA TYR A 177 -6.17 -3.40 -12.35
C TYR A 177 -6.92 -2.47 -13.32
N MET A 178 -6.31 -2.09 -14.46
CA MET A 178 -6.93 -1.17 -15.42
C MET A 178 -7.97 -1.84 -16.35
N ILE A 179 -8.37 -3.10 -16.11
CA ILE A 179 -9.25 -3.88 -17.01
C ILE A 179 -10.43 -3.04 -17.51
N ARG A 180 -10.46 -2.86 -18.83
CA ARG A 180 -11.56 -2.26 -19.58
C ARG A 180 -12.41 -3.36 -20.21
N PRO A 181 -13.75 -3.23 -20.21
CA PRO A 181 -14.58 -3.93 -21.19
C PRO A 181 -14.10 -3.53 -22.60
N SER A 182 -13.85 -4.53 -23.45
CA SER A 182 -13.20 -4.46 -24.77
C SER A 182 -13.96 -3.70 -25.87
N THR A 183 -14.86 -2.76 -25.53
CA THR A 183 -15.78 -2.11 -26.48
C THR A 183 -15.51 -0.63 -26.74
N GLN A 184 -14.52 0.00 -26.10
CA GLN A 184 -14.15 1.39 -26.38
C GLN A 184 -12.77 1.45 -27.01
N GLY A 185 -12.69 2.01 -28.23
CA GLY A 185 -11.44 2.22 -28.96
C GLY A 185 -10.38 2.97 -28.16
N SER A 186 -9.13 2.94 -28.64
CA SER A 186 -7.96 3.55 -27.98
C SER A 186 -8.30 4.87 -27.29
N SER A 187 -8.23 4.90 -25.95
CA SER A 187 -8.62 6.08 -25.15
C SER A 187 -7.84 7.33 -25.52
N THR A 188 -6.67 7.17 -26.12
CA THR A 188 -5.81 8.27 -26.57
C THR A 188 -6.33 8.99 -27.81
N SER A 189 -7.37 8.49 -28.49
CA SER A 189 -7.92 9.09 -29.71
C SER A 189 -8.39 10.55 -29.54
N GLY A 190 -8.80 10.94 -28.34
CA GLY A 190 -9.18 12.31 -27.97
C GLY A 190 -8.00 13.28 -27.74
N TYR A 191 -6.76 12.80 -27.83
CA TYR A 191 -5.56 13.57 -27.51
C TYR A 191 -4.62 13.66 -28.71
N GLU A 192 -3.86 14.75 -28.79
CA GLU A 192 -2.72 14.93 -29.68
C GLU A 192 -1.43 14.81 -28.88
N ARG A 193 -0.48 14.00 -29.37
CA ARG A 193 0.77 13.69 -28.69
C ARG A 193 1.94 14.41 -29.32
N MET A 194 2.72 15.11 -28.50
CA MET A 194 3.94 15.82 -28.88
C MET A 194 5.12 15.23 -28.11
N SER A 195 6.09 14.66 -28.83
CA SER A 195 7.33 14.13 -28.22
C SER A 195 8.28 15.26 -27.83
N ASP A 196 9.16 14.96 -26.88
CA ASP A 196 10.21 15.85 -26.37
C ASP A 196 9.70 17.26 -25.99
N SER A 197 8.53 17.31 -25.34
CA SER A 197 7.77 18.53 -25.09
C SER A 197 7.32 18.66 -23.63
N ASP A 198 7.39 19.86 -23.07
CA ASP A 198 6.97 20.19 -21.69
C ASP A 198 6.34 21.61 -21.61
N LEU A 199 5.56 21.83 -20.56
CA LEU A 199 4.95 23.09 -20.14
C LEU A 199 5.43 23.45 -18.71
N PRO A 200 6.72 23.80 -18.52
CA PRO A 200 7.31 23.96 -17.19
C PRO A 200 6.70 25.15 -16.45
N GLY A 201 6.10 24.90 -15.28
CA GLY A 201 5.49 25.92 -14.42
C GLY A 201 4.24 26.61 -15.00
N LEU A 202 3.74 26.14 -16.15
CA LEU A 202 2.56 26.70 -16.80
C LEU A 202 1.37 25.77 -16.59
N TYR A 203 0.19 26.35 -16.37
CA TYR A 203 -1.09 25.63 -16.28
C TYR A 203 -1.16 24.55 -15.19
N ASP A 204 -0.26 24.61 -14.21
CA ASP A 204 -0.32 23.76 -13.04
C ASP A 204 -1.55 24.14 -12.20
N TYR A 205 -2.35 23.14 -11.85
CA TYR A 205 -3.50 23.30 -10.96
C TYR A 205 -3.45 22.23 -9.87
N ARG A 206 -4.21 22.40 -8.79
CA ARG A 206 -4.29 21.40 -7.73
C ARG A 206 -5.39 20.40 -8.05
N CYS A 207 -5.12 19.13 -7.82
CA CYS A 207 -6.13 18.07 -7.93
C CYS A 207 -6.09 17.17 -6.69
N PRO A 208 -7.19 16.45 -6.41
CA PRO A 208 -7.21 15.42 -5.38
C PRO A 208 -6.16 14.33 -5.66
N LEU A 209 -5.67 13.69 -4.60
CA LEU A 209 -4.72 12.56 -4.67
C LEU A 209 -3.35 12.88 -5.31
N SER A 210 -3.02 14.16 -5.47
CA SER A 210 -1.71 14.54 -5.99
C SER A 210 -0.60 14.21 -5.00
N VAL A 211 0.53 13.72 -5.52
CA VAL A 211 1.78 13.51 -4.77
C VAL A 211 2.58 14.81 -4.57
N SER A 212 2.16 15.92 -5.17
CA SER A 212 2.84 17.22 -5.10
C SER A 212 1.94 18.29 -4.47
N ALA A 213 2.55 19.20 -3.70
CA ALA A 213 1.85 20.34 -3.10
C ALA A 213 1.66 21.53 -4.09
N VAL A 214 2.37 21.52 -5.21
CA VAL A 214 2.54 22.68 -6.11
C VAL A 214 1.81 22.50 -7.45
N GLY A 215 1.37 21.29 -7.79
CA GLY A 215 0.60 21.01 -9.00
C GLY A 215 0.03 19.60 -8.99
N CYS A 216 -0.85 19.30 -9.96
CA CYS A 216 -1.50 18.01 -10.09
C CYS A 216 -0.52 16.99 -10.68
N VAL A 217 0.21 16.33 -9.79
CA VAL A 217 1.13 15.24 -10.12
C VAL A 217 0.55 13.93 -9.62
N ILE A 218 0.37 12.94 -10.50
CA ILE A 218 -0.19 11.62 -10.16
C ILE A 218 0.69 10.52 -10.79
N SER A 219 0.90 9.43 -10.05
CA SER A 219 1.57 8.22 -10.53
C SER A 219 0.67 7.41 -11.46
N VAL A 220 1.10 7.18 -12.69
CA VAL A 220 0.36 6.45 -13.74
C VAL A 220 1.16 5.27 -14.28
N PHE A 221 0.48 4.18 -14.57
CA PHE A 221 1.03 2.97 -15.16
C PHE A 221 1.52 3.25 -16.58
N ASN A 222 0.68 3.92 -17.38
CA ASN A 222 0.98 4.24 -18.77
C ASN A 222 0.23 5.51 -19.25
N GLU A 223 0.47 5.86 -20.52
CA GLU A 223 -0.19 6.98 -21.20
C GLU A 223 -1.72 6.86 -21.20
N GLU A 224 -2.24 5.63 -21.30
CA GLU A 224 -3.67 5.37 -21.35
C GLU A 224 -4.37 5.67 -20.01
N GLU A 225 -3.75 5.30 -18.89
CA GLU A 225 -4.26 5.65 -17.56
C GLU A 225 -4.25 7.16 -17.34
N ALA A 226 -3.16 7.83 -17.74
CA ALA A 226 -3.07 9.29 -17.63
C ALA A 226 -4.20 9.96 -18.40
N VAL A 227 -4.48 9.48 -19.62
CA VAL A 227 -5.59 9.97 -20.44
C VAL A 227 -6.94 9.70 -19.78
N GLN A 228 -7.15 8.54 -19.16
CA GLN A 228 -8.40 8.27 -18.42
C GLN A 228 -8.60 9.27 -17.29
N ILE A 229 -7.58 9.45 -16.44
CA ILE A 229 -7.63 10.38 -15.31
C ILE A 229 -7.94 11.80 -15.80
N CYS A 230 -7.23 12.29 -16.81
CA CYS A 230 -7.46 13.62 -17.37
C CYS A 230 -8.83 13.75 -18.05
N THR A 231 -9.38 12.67 -18.60
CA THR A 231 -10.71 12.68 -19.23
C THR A 231 -11.82 12.73 -18.19
N SER A 232 -11.60 12.13 -17.01
CA SER A 232 -12.52 12.20 -15.86
C SER A 232 -12.41 13.49 -15.04
N ASP A 233 -11.42 14.34 -15.33
CA ASP A 233 -11.21 15.64 -14.70
C ASP A 233 -11.58 16.77 -15.69
N ASP A 234 -12.59 17.56 -15.32
CA ASP A 234 -13.10 18.67 -16.13
C ASP A 234 -12.07 19.80 -16.29
N ASP A 235 -11.23 20.03 -15.27
CA ASP A 235 -10.20 21.07 -15.31
C ASP A 235 -9.03 20.64 -16.20
N CYS A 236 -8.77 19.33 -16.34
CA CYS A 236 -7.63 18.85 -17.10
C CYS A 236 -7.77 19.11 -18.60
N GLN A 237 -6.75 19.70 -19.23
CA GLN A 237 -6.70 19.98 -20.68
C GLN A 237 -5.45 19.41 -21.35
N ALA A 238 -4.39 19.15 -20.59
CA ALA A 238 -3.18 18.53 -21.10
C ALA A 238 -2.45 17.71 -20.01
N ILE A 239 -1.55 16.83 -20.45
CA ILE A 239 -0.78 15.93 -19.59
C ILE A 239 0.67 15.96 -20.04
N VAL A 240 1.60 16.15 -19.11
CA VAL A 240 3.03 15.97 -19.33
C VAL A 240 3.46 14.67 -18.68
N LEU A 241 3.95 13.72 -19.49
CA LEU A 241 4.57 12.49 -19.04
C LEU A 241 6.08 12.69 -18.96
N GLY A 242 6.64 12.53 -17.76
CA GLY A 242 8.08 12.66 -17.51
C GLY A 242 8.84 11.34 -17.57
N GLN A 243 10.09 11.38 -17.08
CA GLN A 243 10.96 10.21 -16.93
C GLN A 243 11.14 9.77 -15.47
N GLU A 244 10.52 10.50 -14.54
CA GLU A 244 10.58 10.17 -13.13
C GLU A 244 9.67 8.98 -12.86
N HIS A 245 10.23 7.98 -12.19
CA HIS A 245 9.55 6.74 -11.87
C HIS A 245 9.43 6.55 -10.36
N THR A 246 8.28 6.02 -9.93
CA THR A 246 8.04 5.62 -8.55
C THR A 246 8.72 4.28 -8.22
N TRP A 247 8.58 3.79 -6.99
CA TRP A 247 9.19 2.52 -6.57
C TRP A 247 8.59 1.29 -7.29
N THR A 248 7.37 1.41 -7.84
CA THR A 248 6.78 0.38 -8.70
C THR A 248 7.12 0.56 -10.19
N GLY A 249 7.94 1.55 -10.54
CA GLY A 249 8.31 1.86 -11.93
C GLY A 249 7.26 2.69 -12.69
N ARG A 250 6.22 3.17 -12.02
CA ARG A 250 5.16 3.99 -12.64
C ARG A 250 5.67 5.39 -12.94
N THR A 251 5.14 6.00 -13.98
CA THR A 251 5.55 7.34 -14.42
C THR A 251 4.82 8.42 -13.63
N LEU A 252 5.52 9.46 -13.22
CA LEU A 252 4.88 10.67 -12.69
C LEU A 252 4.35 11.53 -13.85
N ALA A 253 3.04 11.68 -13.91
CA ALA A 253 2.33 12.52 -14.87
C ALA A 253 1.93 13.85 -14.22
N VAL A 254 2.20 14.96 -14.91
CA VAL A 254 1.79 16.30 -14.50
C VAL A 254 0.58 16.72 -15.34
N PHE A 255 -0.56 16.93 -14.69
CA PHE A 255 -1.80 17.33 -15.34
C PHE A 255 -1.89 18.85 -15.36
N LYS A 256 -2.36 19.37 -16.49
CA LYS A 256 -2.39 20.81 -16.80
C LYS A 256 -3.82 21.24 -17.13
N ASN A 257 -4.25 22.39 -16.63
CA ASN A 257 -5.60 22.93 -16.92
C ASN A 257 -5.68 23.77 -18.20
N GLY A 258 -4.59 23.80 -18.96
CA GLY A 258 -4.46 24.53 -20.20
C GLY A 258 -3.17 24.13 -20.91
N TYR A 259 -2.97 24.67 -22.10
CA TYR A 259 -1.75 24.46 -22.87
C TYR A 259 -1.47 25.65 -23.79
N SER A 260 -0.19 25.87 -24.07
CA SER A 260 0.34 26.85 -25.02
C SER A 260 1.40 26.20 -25.90
N THR A 261 2.18 27.01 -26.61
CA THR A 261 3.40 26.55 -27.29
C THR A 261 4.29 25.81 -26.28
N PRO A 262 4.62 24.52 -26.50
CA PRO A 262 5.46 23.76 -25.61
C PRO A 262 6.93 24.17 -25.73
N SER A 263 7.67 23.93 -24.65
CA SER A 263 9.14 24.01 -24.64
C SER A 263 9.73 22.64 -24.96
N PHE A 264 10.89 22.62 -25.63
CA PHE A 264 11.60 21.37 -25.89
C PHE A 264 12.18 20.81 -24.59
N LYS A 265 11.85 19.56 -24.28
CA LYS A 265 12.42 18.81 -23.17
C LYS A 265 12.55 17.35 -23.53
N LYS A 266 13.79 16.92 -23.76
CA LYS A 266 14.11 15.56 -24.22
C LYS A 266 13.54 14.51 -23.25
N GLY A 267 12.86 13.51 -23.80
CA GLY A 267 12.33 12.37 -23.06
C GLY A 267 10.98 12.59 -22.39
N TYR A 268 10.43 13.81 -22.47
CA TYR A 268 9.09 14.13 -21.99
C TYR A 268 8.08 14.02 -23.14
N SER A 269 6.81 13.79 -22.82
CA SER A 269 5.74 13.79 -23.83
C SER A 269 4.57 14.62 -23.34
N LEU A 270 4.07 15.50 -24.21
CA LEU A 270 2.90 16.31 -23.95
C LEU A 270 1.70 15.73 -24.71
N LEU A 271 0.60 15.52 -24.01
CA LEU A 271 -0.68 15.10 -24.57
C LEU A 271 -1.68 16.23 -24.36
N VAL A 272 -2.29 16.73 -25.42
CA VAL A 272 -3.28 17.83 -25.35
C VAL A 272 -4.66 17.33 -25.79
N LYS A 273 -5.72 17.70 -25.06
CA LYS A 273 -7.09 17.39 -25.48
C LYS A 273 -7.37 18.05 -26.84
N LYS A 274 -7.89 17.30 -27.79
CA LYS A 274 -8.35 17.85 -29.07
C LYS A 274 -9.57 18.73 -28.81
N LYS A 275 -9.55 19.96 -29.31
CA LYS A 275 -10.77 20.80 -29.32
C LYS A 275 -11.79 20.14 -30.25
N LEU A 276 -13.00 19.89 -29.75
CA LEU A 276 -14.14 19.53 -30.59
C LEU A 276 -14.35 20.67 -31.60
N LYS A 277 -14.32 20.33 -32.89
CA LYS A 277 -14.60 21.28 -33.97
C LYS A 277 -16.09 21.57 -34.06
#